data_AF-U9USP3-F1
#
_entry.id   AF-U9USP3-F1
#
_cell.length_a   1.000
_cell.length_b   1.000
_cell.length_c   1.000
_cell.angle_alpha   90.00
_cell.angle_beta   90.00
_cell.angle_gamma   90.00
#
_symmetry.space_group_name_H-M   'P 1'
#
loop_
_entity.id
_entity.type
_entity.pdbx_description
1 polymer ?
#
loop_
_entity_poly.entity_id
_entity_poly.type
_entity_poly.pdbx_seq_one_letter_code
_entity_poly.pdbx_strand_id
1 'polypeptide(L)'
;MTWGEEYRISLGEWEIVDQKKKDDFAENLGDSALMVVPFAKFLPLINEIGNFFNEIIELVEAAEHNKRTCEILKNRVRVAELAVRDLRDKRKDRQDFFNKINYIRLQELSIIITQIKNFLRTVE
;
A
#
# COMPACT_ATOMS: atom_id res chain seq x y z
N MET A 1 23.31 30.51 31.58
CA MET A 1 22.29 29.54 31.14
C MET A 1 22.27 28.42 32.15
N THR A 2 21.10 28.11 32.68
CA THR A 2 20.90 26.95 33.54
C THR A 2 20.64 25.74 32.66
N TRP A 3 21.06 24.54 33.09
CA TRP A 3 20.85 23.29 32.34
C TRP A 3 19.39 23.11 31.87
N GLY A 4 18.42 23.54 32.69
CA GLY A 4 16.99 23.47 32.34
C GLY A 4 16.56 24.35 31.17
N GLU A 5 17.28 25.44 30.87
CA GLU A 5 17.00 26.31 29.72
C GLU A 5 17.51 25.70 28.43
N GLU A 6 18.71 25.10 28.45
CA GLU A 6 19.30 24.42 27.27
C GLU A 6 18.46 23.22 26.81
N TYR A 7 17.97 22.40 27.76
CA TYR A 7 17.08 21.27 27.42
C TYR A 7 15.76 21.72 26.79
N ARG A 8 15.17 22.83 27.27
CA ARG A 8 13.92 23.37 26.71
C ARG A 8 14.11 23.92 25.30
N ILE A 9 15.23 24.58 25.03
CA ILE A 9 15.58 25.08 23.69
C ILE A 9 15.77 23.91 22.73
N SER A 10 16.56 22.90 23.14
CA SER A 10 16.80 21.72 22.31
C SER A 10 15.51 20.96 21.99
N LEU A 11 14.63 20.72 22.97
CA LEU A 11 13.34 20.08 22.74
C LEU A 11 12.44 20.89 21.78
N GLY A 12 12.41 22.21 21.92
CA GLY A 12 11.66 23.08 21.01
C GLY A 12 12.20 23.03 19.57
N GLU A 13 13.52 22.98 19.39
CA GLU A 13 14.13 22.80 18.07
C GLU A 13 13.78 21.45 17.43
N TRP A 14 13.79 20.36 18.22
CA TRP A 14 13.38 19.03 17.76
C TRP A 14 11.91 19.00 17.30
N GLU A 15 11.01 19.59 18.09
CA GLU A 15 9.59 19.67 17.73
C GLU A 15 9.35 20.48 16.45
N ILE A 16 10.07 21.59 16.28
CA ILE A 16 9.99 22.42 15.06
C ILE A 16 10.48 21.65 13.83
N VAL A 17 11.56 20.89 13.95
CA VAL A 17 12.10 20.06 12.85
C VAL A 17 11.12 18.95 12.46
N ASP A 18 10.51 18.28 13.44
CA ASP A 18 9.53 17.22 13.19
C ASP A 18 8.24 17.75 12.56
N GLN A 19 7.77 18.92 12.99
CA GLN A 19 6.61 19.57 12.39
C GLN A 19 6.91 19.99 10.96
N LYS A 20 8.06 20.62 10.71
CA LYS A 20 8.48 21.01 9.36
C LYS A 20 8.58 19.83 8.41
N LYS A 21 9.10 18.69 8.85
CA LYS A 21 9.12 17.45 8.04
C LYS A 21 7.72 16.97 7.66
N LYS A 22 6.75 17.07 8.57
CA LYS A 22 5.36 16.69 8.30
C LYS A 22 4.72 17.65 7.29
N ASP A 23 4.98 18.93 7.43
CA ASP A 23 4.45 19.98 6.54
C ASP A 23 5.05 19.85 5.13
N ASP A 24 6.38 19.70 5.03
CA ASP A 24 7.07 19.47 3.75
C ASP A 24 6.56 18.18 3.07
N PHE A 25 6.27 17.13 3.85
CA PHE A 25 5.69 15.89 3.33
C PHE A 25 4.26 16.11 2.82
N ALA A 26 3.43 16.86 3.56
CA ALA A 26 2.05 17.18 3.19
C ALA A 26 1.97 18.06 1.93
N GLU A 27 2.84 19.07 1.81
CA GLU A 27 2.92 19.95 0.63
C GLU A 27 3.34 19.17 -0.63
N ASN A 28 4.39 18.34 -0.52
CA ASN A 28 4.80 17.45 -1.61
C ASN A 28 3.72 16.41 -1.98
N LEU A 29 2.92 15.96 -1.00
CA LEU A 29 1.76 15.12 -1.24
C LEU A 29 0.67 15.87 -2.03
N GLY A 30 0.42 17.14 -1.71
CA GLY A 30 -0.53 18.00 -2.44
C GLY A 30 -0.19 18.08 -3.92
N ASP A 31 1.06 18.41 -4.25
CA ASP A 31 1.51 18.57 -5.63
C ASP A 31 1.51 17.25 -6.43
N SER A 32 1.85 16.13 -5.77
CA SER A 32 1.86 14.81 -6.38
C SER A 32 0.44 14.24 -6.56
N ALA A 33 -0.49 14.53 -5.65
CA ALA A 33 -1.90 14.15 -5.77
C ALA A 33 -2.60 14.86 -6.93
N LEU A 34 -2.13 16.06 -7.30
CA LEU A 34 -2.63 16.81 -8.47
C LEU A 34 -2.15 16.24 -9.81
N MET A 35 -1.12 15.39 -9.81
CA MET A 35 -0.64 14.72 -11.03
C MET A 35 -1.53 13.53 -11.39
N VAL A 36 -2.50 13.78 -12.27
CA VAL A 36 -3.35 12.74 -12.85
C VAL A 36 -2.52 11.73 -13.63
N VAL A 37 -2.73 10.45 -13.35
CA VAL A 37 -2.11 9.33 -14.07
C VAL A 37 -3.20 8.64 -14.89
N PRO A 38 -3.00 8.41 -16.20
CA PRO A 38 -4.01 7.74 -17.02
C PRO A 38 -4.38 6.36 -16.48
N PHE A 39 -5.68 6.05 -16.40
CA PHE A 39 -6.19 4.73 -15.97
C PHE A 39 -5.50 3.55 -16.66
N ALA A 40 -5.15 3.70 -17.94
CA ALA A 40 -4.44 2.66 -18.71
C ALA A 40 -3.12 2.22 -18.06
N LYS A 41 -2.46 3.07 -17.27
CA LYS A 41 -1.25 2.73 -16.50
C LYS A 41 -1.55 1.85 -15.29
N PHE A 42 -2.76 1.94 -14.71
CA PHE A 42 -3.18 1.12 -13.56
C PHE A 42 -3.62 -0.28 -13.99
N LEU A 43 -4.09 -0.46 -15.23
CA LEU A 43 -4.62 -1.73 -15.73
C LEU A 43 -3.65 -2.92 -15.54
N PRO A 44 -2.34 -2.82 -15.86
CA PRO A 44 -1.40 -3.91 -15.61
C PRO A 44 -1.35 -4.33 -14.13
N LEU A 45 -1.30 -3.37 -13.20
CA LEU A 45 -1.26 -3.64 -11.76
C LEU A 45 -2.57 -4.27 -11.26
N ILE A 46 -3.72 -3.78 -11.72
CA ILE A 46 -5.03 -4.34 -11.39
C ILE A 46 -5.12 -5.81 -11.83
N ASN A 47 -4.71 -6.10 -13.07
CA ASN A 47 -4.75 -7.45 -13.62
C ASN A 47 -3.75 -8.37 -12.90
N GLU A 48 -2.55 -7.87 -12.61
CA GLU A 48 -1.52 -8.61 -11.88
C GLU A 48 -1.98 -9.02 -10.48
N ILE A 49 -2.61 -8.11 -9.72
CA ILE A 49 -3.18 -8.40 -8.41
C ILE A 49 -4.24 -9.51 -8.49
N GLY A 50 -5.12 -9.45 -9.51
CA GLY A 50 -6.12 -10.49 -9.75
C GLY A 50 -5.49 -11.85 -10.04
N ASN A 51 -4.45 -11.89 -10.87
CA ASN A 51 -3.72 -13.12 -11.19
C ASN A 51 -3.02 -13.70 -9.97
N PHE A 52 -2.34 -12.87 -9.17
CA PHE A 52 -1.69 -13.32 -7.93
C PHE A 52 -2.68 -13.88 -6.92
N PHE A 53 -3.89 -13.31 -6.84
CA PHE A 53 -4.92 -13.86 -5.97
C PHE A 53 -5.35 -15.27 -6.40
N ASN A 54 -5.50 -15.53 -7.70
CA ASN A 54 -5.81 -16.87 -8.21
C ASN A 54 -4.69 -17.87 -7.88
N GLU A 55 -3.42 -17.50 -8.09
CA GLU A 55 -2.27 -18.33 -7.72
C GLU A 55 -2.25 -18.62 -6.20
N ILE A 56 -2.59 -17.63 -5.37
CA ILE A 56 -2.65 -17.80 -3.91
C ILE A 56 -3.76 -18.79 -3.50
N ILE A 57 -4.91 -18.81 -4.20
CA ILE A 57 -5.95 -19.81 -3.94
C ILE A 57 -5.38 -21.22 -4.15
N GLU A 58 -4.71 -21.45 -5.28
CA GLU A 58 -4.11 -22.75 -5.61
C GLU A 58 -3.08 -23.19 -4.56
N LEU A 59 -2.19 -22.29 -4.14
CA LEU A 59 -1.18 -22.57 -3.11
C LEU A 59 -1.81 -22.93 -1.76
N VAL A 60 -2.86 -22.20 -1.36
CA VAL A 60 -3.52 -22.44 -0.07
C VAL A 60 -4.32 -23.75 -0.08
N GLU A 61 -4.90 -24.12 -1.21
CA GLU A 61 -5.58 -25.41 -1.40
C GLU A 61 -4.60 -26.59 -1.38
N ALA A 62 -3.39 -26.41 -1.92
CA ALA A 62 -2.33 -27.41 -1.91
C ALA A 62 -1.59 -27.53 -0.56
N ALA A 63 -1.65 -26.52 0.30
CA ALA A 63 -0.85 -26.47 1.53
C ALA A 63 -1.16 -27.64 2.50
N GLU A 64 -0.13 -28.41 2.86
CA GLU A 64 -0.21 -29.49 3.85
C GLU A 64 -0.09 -28.98 5.29
N HIS A 65 0.70 -27.92 5.47
CA HIS A 65 1.02 -27.32 6.76
C HIS A 65 0.48 -25.89 6.89
N ASN A 66 0.47 -25.36 8.12
CA ASN A 66 0.12 -23.96 8.41
C ASN A 66 -1.23 -23.47 7.84
N LYS A 67 -2.18 -24.39 7.57
CA LYS A 67 -3.45 -24.14 6.88
C LYS A 67 -4.21 -22.92 7.40
N ARG A 68 -4.26 -22.75 8.73
CA ARG A 68 -4.90 -21.60 9.37
C ARG A 68 -4.25 -20.27 8.95
N THR A 69 -2.92 -20.20 8.95
CA THR A 69 -2.18 -19.00 8.53
C THR A 69 -2.34 -18.76 7.04
N CYS A 70 -2.26 -19.81 6.21
CA CYS A 70 -2.48 -19.72 4.77
C CYS A 70 -3.87 -19.16 4.44
N GLU A 71 -4.92 -19.66 5.10
CA GLU A 71 -6.28 -19.15 4.95
C GLU A 71 -6.44 -17.67 5.37
N ILE A 72 -5.79 -17.27 6.47
CA ILE A 72 -5.81 -15.86 6.90
C ILE A 72 -5.16 -14.96 5.84
N LEU A 73 -4.01 -15.36 5.30
CA LEU A 73 -3.30 -14.60 4.27
C LEU A 73 -4.12 -14.53 2.98
N LYS A 74 -4.69 -15.65 2.52
CA LYS A 74 -5.61 -15.69 1.38
C LYS A 74 -6.76 -14.71 1.55
N ASN A 75 -7.42 -14.71 2.71
CA ASN A 75 -8.56 -13.83 2.97
C ASN A 75 -8.17 -12.35 2.99
N ARG A 76 -6.99 -11.99 3.48
CA ARG A 76 -6.48 -10.61 3.41
C ARG A 76 -6.25 -10.17 1.96
N VAL A 77 -5.63 -11.02 1.14
CA VAL A 77 -5.44 -10.74 -0.29
C VAL A 77 -6.76 -10.67 -1.03
N ARG A 78 -7.74 -11.51 -0.69
CA ARG A 78 -9.10 -11.45 -1.23
C ARG A 78 -9.75 -10.09 -1.03
N VAL A 79 -9.66 -9.52 0.18
CA VAL A 79 -10.23 -8.19 0.46
C VAL A 79 -9.55 -7.11 -0.40
N ALA A 80 -8.23 -7.19 -0.57
CA ALA A 80 -7.49 -6.28 -1.44
C ALA A 80 -7.89 -6.42 -2.92
N GLU A 81 -7.98 -7.65 -3.45
CA GLU A 81 -8.44 -7.91 -4.82
C GLU A 81 -9.83 -7.34 -5.07
N LEU A 82 -10.77 -7.56 -4.14
CA LEU A 82 -12.13 -7.04 -4.25
C LEU A 82 -12.16 -5.52 -4.32
N ALA A 83 -11.36 -4.83 -3.51
CA ALA A 83 -11.26 -3.37 -3.53
C ALA A 83 -10.67 -2.85 -4.85
N VAL A 84 -9.64 -3.52 -5.37
CA VAL A 84 -9.00 -3.16 -6.65
C VAL A 84 -9.95 -3.42 -7.82
N ARG A 85 -10.75 -4.49 -7.77
CA ARG A 85 -11.79 -4.77 -8.76
C ARG A 85 -12.92 -3.73 -8.72
N ASP A 86 -13.41 -3.39 -7.53
CA ASP A 86 -14.42 -2.34 -7.35
C ASP A 86 -13.93 -0.97 -7.88
N LEU A 87 -12.65 -0.64 -7.67
CA LEU A 87 -12.01 0.55 -8.22
C LEU A 87 -12.04 0.55 -9.77
N ARG A 88 -11.74 -0.59 -10.40
CA ARG A 88 -11.80 -0.76 -11.86
C ARG A 88 -13.22 -0.59 -12.39
N ASP A 89 -14.19 -1.20 -11.73
CA ASP A 89 -15.61 -1.18 -12.14
C ASP A 89 -16.21 0.22 -11.98
N LYS A 90 -15.85 0.92 -10.89
CA LYS A 90 -16.30 2.29 -10.58
C LYS A 90 -15.34 3.38 -11.06
N ARG A 91 -14.49 3.09 -12.06
CA ARG A 91 -13.46 4.05 -12.53
C ARG A 91 -14.00 5.44 -12.92
N LYS A 92 -15.26 5.51 -13.38
CA LYS A 92 -15.89 6.77 -13.76
C LYS A 92 -16.22 7.64 -12.55
N ASP A 93 -16.54 7.00 -11.43
CA ASP A 93 -16.93 7.66 -10.17
C ASP A 93 -15.73 7.90 -9.24
N ARG A 94 -14.58 7.31 -9.57
CA ARG A 94 -13.32 7.35 -8.79
C ARG A 94 -12.17 8.00 -9.55
N GLN A 95 -12.46 9.01 -10.38
CA GLN A 95 -11.44 9.65 -11.22
C GLN A 95 -10.31 10.29 -10.40
N ASP A 96 -10.66 10.83 -9.22
CA ASP A 96 -9.75 11.39 -8.22
C ASP A 96 -8.73 10.38 -7.67
N PHE A 97 -9.05 9.09 -7.72
CA PHE A 97 -8.12 8.04 -7.33
C PHE A 97 -6.92 7.95 -8.27
N PHE A 98 -7.08 8.25 -9.56
CA PHE A 98 -6.04 8.01 -10.57
C PHE A 98 -5.01 9.14 -10.60
N ASN A 99 -4.27 9.27 -9.52
CA ASN A 99 -3.15 10.19 -9.34
C ASN A 99 -1.85 9.44 -9.05
N LYS A 100 -0.72 10.16 -9.09
CA LYS A 100 0.61 9.60 -8.90
C LYS A 100 0.81 8.90 -7.55
N ILE A 101 0.24 9.44 -6.49
CA ILE A 101 0.38 8.86 -5.14
C ILE A 101 -0.31 7.50 -5.10
N ASN A 102 -1.56 7.44 -5.53
CA ASN A 102 -2.33 6.20 -5.51
C ASN A 102 -1.79 5.18 -6.51
N TYR A 103 -1.17 5.62 -7.61
CA TYR A 103 -0.42 4.74 -8.49
C TYR A 103 0.72 4.04 -7.73
N ILE A 104 1.53 4.79 -6.99
CA ILE A 104 2.61 4.23 -6.16
C ILE A 104 2.03 3.29 -5.09
N ARG A 105 0.93 3.67 -4.41
CA ARG A 105 0.28 2.80 -3.42
C ARG A 105 -0.20 1.48 -4.01
N LEU A 106 -0.70 1.48 -5.25
CA LEU A 106 -1.10 0.26 -5.92
C LEU A 106 0.11 -0.62 -6.31
N GLN A 107 1.24 -0.01 -6.67
CA GLN A 107 2.50 -0.73 -6.87
C GLN A 107 2.99 -1.39 -5.58
N GLU A 108 2.97 -0.66 -4.46
CA GLU A 108 3.32 -1.18 -3.13
C GLU A 108 2.42 -2.37 -2.74
N LEU A 109 1.11 -2.26 -2.99
CA LEU A 109 0.17 -3.36 -2.75
C LEU A 109 0.52 -4.60 -3.59
N SER A 110 0.84 -4.44 -4.88
CA SER A 110 1.27 -5.56 -5.73
C SER A 110 2.53 -6.26 -5.18
N ILE A 111 3.50 -5.47 -4.71
CA ILE A 111 4.73 -6.00 -4.08
C ILE A 111 4.41 -6.80 -2.82
N ILE A 112 3.55 -6.29 -1.93
CA ILE A 112 3.16 -6.98 -0.69
C ILE A 112 2.44 -8.29 -1.01
N ILE A 113 1.51 -8.29 -1.98
CA ILE A 113 0.80 -9.51 -2.40
C ILE A 113 1.78 -10.53 -2.99
N THR A 114 2.77 -10.08 -3.75
CA THR A 114 3.85 -10.95 -4.26
C THR A 114 4.64 -11.59 -3.12
N GLN A 115 4.98 -10.84 -2.08
CA GLN A 115 5.68 -11.36 -0.90
C GLN A 115 4.83 -12.40 -0.16
N ILE A 116 3.53 -12.14 0.01
CA ILE A 116 2.59 -13.11 0.59
C ILE A 116 2.56 -14.39 -0.24
N LYS A 117 2.44 -14.26 -1.57
CA LYS A 117 2.46 -15.41 -2.48
C LYS A 117 3.74 -16.24 -2.32
N ASN A 118 4.90 -15.58 -2.31
CA ASN A 118 6.19 -16.25 -2.15
C ASN A 118 6.30 -16.94 -0.79
N PHE A 119 5.81 -16.33 0.28
CA PHE A 119 5.76 -16.97 1.59
C PHE A 119 4.90 -18.24 1.57
N LEU A 120 3.74 -18.19 0.91
CA LEU A 120 2.84 -19.35 0.80
C LEU A 120 3.47 -20.51 0.03
N ARG A 121 4.31 -20.23 -0.98
CA ARG A 121 5.09 -21.27 -1.68
C ARG A 121 6.16 -21.94 -0.82
N THR A 122 6.64 -21.27 0.22
CA THR A 122 7.74 -21.79 1.08
C THR A 122 7.25 -22.59 2.28
N VAL A 123 5.94 -22.59 2.54
CA VAL A 123 5.31 -23.31 3.68
C VAL A 123 4.57 -24.57 3.25
N GLU A 124 4.67 -24.96 1.98
CA GLU A 124 4.34 -26.31 1.50
C GLU A 124 5.25 -27.36 2.16
#